data_AF-A0A060C4W4-F1
#
_entry.id   AF-A0A060C4W4-F1
#
_cell.length_a   1.000
_cell.length_b   1.000
_cell.length_c   1.000
_cell.angle_alpha   90.00
_cell.angle_beta   90.00
_cell.angle_gamma   90.00
#
_symmetry.space_group_name_H-M   'P 1'
#
loop_
_entity.id
_entity.type
_entity.pdbx_description
1 polymer ?
#
loop_
_entity_poly.entity_id
_entity_poly.type
_entity_poly.pdbx_seq_one_letter_code
_entity_poly.pdbx_strand_id
1 'polypeptide(L)' 'LLFMGGEFGQFKEWDYSEGLEFFLTDYPMHAKLMAMNADLNALYKNSHSVL' A
#
# COMPACT_ATOMS: atom_id res chain seq x y z
N LEU A 1 2.85 -7.27 8.47
CA LEU A 1 2.97 -7.89 7.12
C LEU A 1 1.74 -7.49 6.32
N LEU A 2 1.92 -6.77 5.21
CA LEU A 2 0.86 -6.37 4.28
C LEU A 2 1.17 -7.01 2.92
N PHE A 3 0.19 -7.65 2.29
CA PHE A 3 0.38 -8.32 1.00
C PHE A 3 0.27 -7.32 -0.16
N MET A 4 0.93 -7.63 -1.28
CA MET A 4 1.00 -6.76 -2.46
C MET A 4 -0.39 -6.42 -3.02
N GLY A 5 -0.59 -5.17 -3.44
CA GLY A 5 -1.89 -4.63 -3.82
C GLY A 5 -2.64 -3.98 -2.64
N GLY A 6 -2.37 -4.40 -1.41
CA GLY A 6 -2.95 -3.78 -0.22
C GLY A 6 -2.41 -2.37 0.06
N GLU A 7 -1.19 -2.07 -0.38
CA GLU A 7 -0.52 -0.79 -0.12
C GLU A 7 -1.10 0.39 -0.91
N PHE A 8 -1.79 0.12 -2.02
CA PHE A 8 -2.51 1.11 -2.81
C PHE A 8 -4.01 0.82 -2.90
N GLY A 9 -4.52 -0.18 -2.19
CA GLY A 9 -5.95 -0.46 -2.08
C GLY A 9 -6.56 -0.99 -3.38
N GLN A 10 -5.99 -2.05 -3.92
CA GLN A 10 -6.58 -2.78 -5.05
C GLN A 10 -8.04 -3.16 -4.74
N PHE A 11 -8.94 -3.04 -5.73
CA PHE A 11 -10.36 -3.35 -5.55
C PHE A 11 -10.67 -4.81 -5.82
N LYS A 12 -10.14 -5.37 -6.92
CA LYS A 12 -10.35 -6.77 -7.24
C LYS A 12 -9.61 -7.64 -6.21
N GLU A 13 -10.21 -8.77 -5.83
CA GLU A 13 -9.49 -9.81 -5.11
C GLU A 13 -8.24 -10.24 -5.90
N TRP A 14 -7.21 -10.65 -5.18
CA TRP A 14 -5.99 -11.11 -5.81
C TRP A 14 -6.24 -12.37 -6.64
N ASP A 15 -5.71 -12.37 -7.87
CA ASP A 15 -5.79 -13.45 -8.83
C ASP A 15 -4.38 -13.78 -9.31
N TYR A 16 -3.94 -15.03 -9.16
CA TYR A 16 -2.59 -15.45 -9.52
C TYR A 16 -2.35 -15.45 -11.04
N SER A 17 -3.43 -15.50 -11.83
CA SER A 17 -3.37 -15.55 -13.28
C SER A 17 -3.31 -14.17 -13.93
N GLU A 18 -3.60 -13.12 -13.16
CA GLU A 18 -3.59 -11.73 -13.59
C GLU A 18 -2.55 -10.90 -12.81
N GLY A 19 -2.21 -9.73 -13.34
CA GLY A 19 -1.36 -8.77 -12.65
C GLY A 19 -2.13 -7.93 -11.64
N LEU A 20 -1.41 -7.20 -10.78
CA LEU A 20 -2.02 -6.20 -9.90
C LEU A 20 -2.57 -5.02 -10.72
N GLU A 21 -3.61 -4.37 -10.20
CA GLU A 21 -4.28 -3.23 -10.84
C GLU A 21 -3.48 -1.92 -10.70
N PHE A 22 -2.23 -1.88 -11.20
CA PHE A 22 -1.33 -0.73 -11.03
C PHE A 22 -1.87 0.59 -11.61
N PHE A 23 -2.76 0.54 -12.60
CA PHE A 23 -3.42 1.75 -13.11
C PHE A 23 -4.22 2.51 -12.02
N LEU A 24 -4.57 1.84 -10.91
CA LEU A 24 -5.22 2.49 -9.78
C LEU A 24 -4.34 3.57 -9.13
N THR A 25 -3.01 3.49 -9.26
CA THR A 25 -2.10 4.49 -8.66
C THR A 25 -2.22 5.88 -9.27
N ASP A 26 -2.79 5.99 -10.48
CA ASP A 26 -3.05 7.27 -11.14
C ASP A 26 -4.24 8.02 -10.51
N TYR A 27 -5.06 7.34 -9.70
CA TYR A 27 -6.20 7.94 -9.04
C TYR A 27 -5.79 8.55 -7.68
N PRO A 28 -6.24 9.79 -7.37
CA PRO A 28 -5.75 10.53 -6.21
C PRO A 28 -5.88 9.82 -4.86
N MET A 29 -6.90 8.99 -4.67
CA MET A 29 -7.10 8.31 -3.38
C MET A 29 -6.17 7.12 -3.16
N HIS A 30 -5.85 6.37 -4.21
CA HIS A 30 -4.90 5.26 -4.14
C HIS A 30 -3.48 5.79 -3.93
N ALA A 31 -3.12 6.89 -4.61
CA ALA A 31 -1.85 7.59 -4.38
C ALA A 31 -1.71 8.09 -2.93
N LYS A 32 -2.79 8.64 -2.34
CA LYS A 32 -2.80 9.06 -0.93
C LYS A 32 -2.64 7.88 0.04
N LEU A 33 -3.24 6.73 -0.26
CA LEU A 33 -3.07 5.52 0.55
C LEU A 33 -1.62 5.02 0.52
N MET A 34 -0.99 5.04 -0.65
CA MET A 34 0.44 4.73 -0.78
C MET A 34 1.31 5.69 0.03
N ALA A 35 1.03 7.00 -0.04
CA ALA A 35 1.74 8.01 0.74
C ALA A 35 1.58 7.78 2.25
N MET A 36 0.36 7.50 2.72
CA MET A 36 0.10 7.15 4.12
C MET A 36 0.89 5.92 4.56
N ASN A 37 0.94 4.87 3.73
CA ASN A 37 1.73 3.67 4.03
C ASN A 37 3.24 3.96 4.07
N ALA A 38 3.74 4.83 3.18
CA ALA A 38 5.13 5.27 3.20
C ALA A 38 5.45 6.06 4.49
N ASP A 39 4.59 7.01 4.87
CA ASP A 39 4.73 7.81 6.09
C ASP A 39 4.66 6.92 7.34
N LEU A 40 3.73 5.96 7.38
CA LEU A 40 3.61 5.00 8.48
C LEU A 40 4.85 4.12 8.62
N ASN A 41 5.41 3.63 7.50
CA ASN A 41 6.64 2.84 7.51
C ASN A 41 7.86 3.68 7.95
N ALA A 42 7.92 4.94 7.54
CA ALA A 42 8.96 5.86 7.98
C ALA A 42 8.85 6.14 9.49
N LEU A 43 7.64 6.39 9.99
CA LEU A 43 7.37 6.55 11.41
C LEU A 43 7.81 5.31 12.19
N TYR A 44 7.35 4.12 11.79
CA TYR A 44 7.69 2.86 12.45
C TYR A 44 9.21 2.61 12.53
N LYS A 45 9.96 2.90 11.45
CA LYS A 45 11.42 2.74 11.42
C LYS A 45 12.16 3.74 12.31
N ASN A 46 11.61 4.94 12.47
CA ASN A 46 12.25 6.03 13.21
C ASN A 46 11.84 6.08 14.69
N SER A 47 10.71 5.46 15.04
CA SER A 47 10.28 5.30 16.42
C SER A 47 11.07 4.19 17.11
N HIS A 48 11.98 4.56 18.01
CA HIS A 48 12.82 3.65 18.81
C HIS A 48 12.07 2.83 19.88
N SER A 49 10.74 2.93 19.89
CA SER A 49 9.85 2.31 20.86
C SER A 49 8.72 1.65 20.09
N VAL A 50 9.00 0.46 19.57
CA VAL A 50 7.96 -0.54 19.32
C VAL A 50 8.31 -1.81 20.07
N LEU A 51 8.52 -1.63 21.38
CA LEU A 51 8.48 -2.61 22.46
C LEU A 51 8.02 -1.87 23.72
#